data_AF-A0A7C2XEA6-F1
#
_entry.id   AF-A0A7C2XEA6-F1
#
_cell.length_a   1.000
_cell.length_b   1.000
_cell.length_c   1.000
_cell.angle_alpha   90.00
_cell.angle_beta   90.00
_cell.angle_gamma   90.00
#
_symmetry.space_group_name_H-M   'P 1'
#
loop_
_entity.id
_entity.type
_entity.pdbx_description
1 polymer ?
#
loop_
_entity_poly.entity_id
_entity_poly.type
_entity_poly.pdbx_seq_one_letter_code
_entity_poly.pdbx_strand_id
1 'polypeptide(L)' 'TLTGDMLDVELVVQYNNVEAVCYLRYIEEMNYPLMYIGEIKVI' A
#
# COMPACT_ATOMS: atom_id res chain seq x y z
N THR A 1 2.44 21.73 3.90
CA THR A 1 1.49 20.72 4.43
C THR A 1 1.65 19.49 3.56
N LEU A 2 1.83 18.29 4.13
CA LEU A 2 2.00 17.07 3.34
C LEU A 2 0.62 16.56 2.91
N THR A 3 0.38 16.41 1.62
CA THR A 3 -0.88 15.92 1.04
C THR A 3 -0.69 14.51 0.49
N GLY A 4 -1.75 13.69 0.49
CA GLY A 4 -1.69 12.25 0.20
C GLY A 4 -1.30 11.88 -1.25
N ASP A 5 -1.36 12.85 -2.15
CA ASP A 5 -0.85 12.80 -3.53
C ASP A 5 0.69 12.76 -3.62
N MET A 6 1.39 13.13 -2.55
CA MET A 6 2.86 13.08 -2.46
C MET A 6 3.38 11.81 -1.77
N LEU A 7 2.49 10.88 -1.40
CA LEU A 7 2.82 9.68 -0.63
C LEU A 7 2.81 8.44 -1.53
N ASP A 8 3.99 7.86 -1.75
CA ASP A 8 4.18 6.51 -2.27
C ASP A 8 4.78 5.66 -1.15
N VAL A 9 3.94 4.81 -0.55
CA VAL A 9 4.33 3.98 0.60
C VAL A 9 4.11 2.52 0.27
N GLU A 10 5.13 1.72 0.53
CA GLU A 10 5.06 0.27 0.58
C GLU A 10 5.18 -0.17 2.05
N LEU A 11 4.24 -1.01 2.50
CA LEU A 11 4.18 -1.55 3.84
C LEU A 11 4.19 -3.07 3.76
N VAL A 12 5.21 -3.70 4.34
CA VAL A 12 5.28 -5.14 4.51
C VAL A 12 4.86 -5.49 5.94
N VAL A 13 3.77 -6.26 6.07
CA VAL A 13 3.26 -6.76 7.35
C VAL A 13 3.46 -8.26 7.41
N GLN A 14 4.23 -8.71 8.40
CA GLN A 14 4.43 -10.13 8.66
C GLN A 14 3.66 -10.55 9.91
N TYR A 15 2.86 -11.61 9.79
CA TYR A 15 2.19 -12.26 10.91
C TYR A 15 2.25 -13.77 10.76
N ASN A 16 2.86 -14.46 11.73
CA ASN A 16 3.22 -15.87 11.65
C ASN A 16 4.03 -16.17 10.37
N ASN A 17 3.53 -17.08 9.54
CA ASN A 17 4.13 -17.49 8.28
C ASN A 17 3.41 -16.84 7.08
N VAL A 18 2.78 -15.67 7.29
CA VAL A 18 2.12 -14.91 6.23
C VAL A 18 2.72 -13.52 6.16
N GLU A 19 3.01 -13.06 4.96
CA GLU A 19 3.45 -11.71 4.64
C GLU A 19 2.43 -11.04 3.73
N ALA A 20 2.01 -9.83 4.07
CA ALA A 20 1.16 -8.99 3.24
C ALA A 20 1.94 -7.74 2.81
N VAL A 21 1.97 -7.49 1.51
CA VAL A 21 2.53 -6.27 0.92
C VAL A 21 1.39 -5.33 0.57
N CYS A 22 1.34 -4.20 1.27
CA CYS A 22 0.33 -3.17 1.15
C CYS A 22 0.92 -1.90 0.54
N TYR A 23 0.09 -1.16 -0.19
CA TYR A 23 0.49 0.07 -0.87
C TYR A 23 -0.46 1.20 -0.50
N LEU A 24 0.11 2.41 -0.35
CA LEU A 24 -0.61 3.67 -0.43
C LEU A 24 -0.04 4.42 -1.64
N ARG A 25 -0.86 4.62 -2.67
CA ARG A 25 -0.46 5.31 -3.90
C ARG A 25 -1.57 6.21 -4.40
N TYR A 26 -1.19 7.35 -4.94
CA TYR A 26 -2.11 8.21 -5.66
C TYR A 26 -2.40 7.65 -7.05
N ILE A 27 -3.67 7.41 -7.34
CA ILE A 27 -4.16 6.88 -8.62
C ILE A 27 -4.73 8.05 -9.40
N GLU A 28 -4.03 8.48 -10.45
CA GLU A 28 -4.37 9.67 -11.25
C GLU A 28 -5.75 9.55 -11.90
N GLU A 29 -6.10 8.37 -12.41
CA GLU A 29 -7.39 8.11 -13.06
C GLU A 29 -8.57 8.26 -12.11
N MET A 30 -8.32 8.10 -10.80
CA MET A 30 -9.31 8.24 -9.74
C MET A 30 -9.21 9.58 -9.00
N ASN A 31 -8.15 10.35 -9.23
CA ASN A 31 -7.80 11.53 -8.44
C ASN A 31 -7.86 11.23 -6.92
N TYR A 32 -7.31 10.09 -6.49
CA TYR A 32 -7.46 9.59 -5.13
C TYR A 32 -6.22 8.82 -4.60
N PRO A 33 -5.78 9.07 -3.34
CA PRO A 33 -4.76 8.27 -2.68
C PRO A 33 -5.34 6.93 -2.19
N LEU A 34 -5.14 5.88 -2.98
CA LEU A 34 -5.69 4.55 -2.73
C LEU A 34 -4.77 3.73 -1.82
N MET A 35 -5.37 3.13 -0.79
CA MET A 35 -4.74 2.06 0.00
C MET A 35 -5.26 0.71 -0.47
N TYR A 36 -4.35 -0.23 -0.73
CA TYR A 36 -4.73 -1.58 -1.14
C TYR A 36 -3.66 -2.61 -0.76
N ILE A 37 -4.08 -3.88 -0.69
CA ILE A 37 -3.18 -5.02 -0.54
C ILE A 37 -2.76 -5.43 -1.95
N GLY A 38 -1.47 -5.39 -2.24
CA GLY A 38 -0.96 -5.83 -3.53
C GLY A 38 -0.68 -7.33 -3.56
N GLU A 39 -0.10 -7.87 -2.49
CA GLU A 39 0.28 -9.29 -2.45
C GLU A 39 0.12 -9.88 -1.05
N ILE A 40 -0.24 -11.16 -0.98
CA ILE A 40 -0.22 -11.96 0.24
C ILE A 40 0.56 -13.25 -0.06
N LYS A 41 1.60 -13.51 0.72
CA LYS A 41 2.46 -14.69 0.60
C LYS A 41 2.39 -15.53 1.86
N VAL A 42 2.41 -16.84 1.68
CA VAL A 42 2.72 -17.79 2.76
C VAL A 42 4.22 -18.10 2.66
N ILE A 43 4.94 -17.86 3.74
CA ILE A 43 6.38 -18.06 3.89
C ILE A 43 6.65 -19.40 4.59
#